data_AF-A0A8R7PK55-F1
#
_entry.id   AF-A0A8R7PK55-F1
#
_cell.length_a   1.000
_cell.length_b   1.000
_cell.length_c   1.000
_cell.angle_alpha   90.00
_cell.angle_beta   90.00
_cell.angle_gamma   90.00
#
_symmetry.space_group_name_H-M   'P 1'
#
loop_
_entity.id
_entity.type
_entity.pdbx_description
1 polymer ?
#
loop_
_entity_poly.entity_id
_entity_poly.type
_entity_poly.pdbx_seq_one_letter_code
_entity_poly.pdbx_strand_id
1 'polypeptide(L)' 'MENTEDLDWQVDMEMQELSWRIHQGCHGINRDTKQTFLHVVKSFYYSAHCSPETVDSHIAKVVFQDVI' A
#
# COMPACT_ATOMS: atom_id res chain seq x y z
N MET A 1 4.88 19.73 -14.05
CA MET A 1 5.70 18.86 -13.19
C MET A 1 5.41 19.09 -11.71
N GLU A 2 4.88 20.26 -11.31
CA GLU A 2 4.48 20.58 -9.92
C GLU A 2 3.29 19.76 -9.38
N ASN A 3 2.45 19.17 -10.24
CA ASN A 3 1.19 18.52 -9.83
C ASN A 3 1.36 17.08 -9.30
N THR A 4 2.44 16.38 -9.67
CA THR A 4 2.66 14.96 -9.31
C THR A 4 3.32 14.79 -7.96
N GLU A 5 4.18 15.74 -7.55
CA GLU A 5 4.83 15.70 -6.23
C GLU A 5 3.83 15.99 -5.11
N ASP A 6 2.89 16.91 -5.35
CA ASP A 6 1.78 17.20 -4.42
C ASP A 6 0.85 15.99 -4.23
N LEU A 7 0.62 15.21 -5.30
CA LEU A 7 -0.18 13.98 -5.25
C LEU A 7 0.51 12.88 -4.44
N ASP A 8 1.81 12.66 -4.64
CA ASP A 8 2.58 11.67 -3.89
C ASP A 8 2.62 12.01 -2.39
N TRP A 9 2.83 13.28 -2.06
CA TRP A 9 2.78 13.76 -0.68
C TRP A 9 1.40 13.54 -0.03
N GLN A 10 0.32 13.81 -0.78
CA GLN A 10 -1.03 13.59 -0.30
C GLN A 10 -1.30 12.11 -0.03
N VAL A 11 -0.86 11.22 -0.93
CA VAL A 11 -0.96 9.76 -0.75
C VAL A 11 -0.20 9.32 0.50
N ASP A 12 1.04 9.78 0.69
CA ASP A 12 1.84 9.48 1.88
C ASP A 12 1.11 9.86 3.18
N MET A 13 0.57 11.08 3.22
CA MET A 13 -0.13 11.60 4.40
C MET A 13 -1.42 10.82 4.71
N GLU A 14 -2.25 10.55 3.69
CA GLU A 14 -3.48 9.78 3.83
C GLU A 14 -3.20 8.33 4.28
N MET A 15 -2.14 7.71 3.75
CA MET A 15 -1.75 6.35 4.14
C MET A 15 -1.22 6.29 5.57
N GLN A 16 -0.46 7.30 6.02
CA GLN A 16 -0.02 7.39 7.41
C GLN A 16 -1.21 7.54 8.37
N GLU A 17 -2.16 8.42 8.05
CA GLU A 17 -3.36 8.62 8.86
C GLU A 17 -4.19 7.33 8.96
N LEU A 18 -4.42 6.66 7.83
CA LEU A 18 -5.21 5.43 7.79
C LEU A 18 -4.52 4.28 8.56
N SER A 19 -3.21 4.14 8.43
CA SER A 19 -2.42 3.16 9.19
C SER A 19 -2.54 3.39 10.71
N TRP A 20 -2.46 4.66 11.14
CA TRP A 20 -2.63 5.05 12.54
C TRP A 20 -4.06 4.73 13.04
N ARG A 21 -5.09 5.07 12.27
CA ARG A 21 -6.49 4.80 12.63
C ARG A 21 -6.76 3.29 12.80
N ILE A 22 -6.22 2.46 11.91
CA ILE A 22 -6.38 1.01 12.00
C ILE A 22 -5.72 0.43 13.26
N HIS A 23 -4.51 0.92 13.60
CA HIS A 23 -3.77 0.45 14.77
C HIS A 23 -4.37 0.95 16.09
N GLN A 24 -4.65 2.24 16.20
CA GLN A 24 -4.97 2.88 17.48
C GLN A 24 -6.46 3.19 17.67
N GLY A 25 -7.20 3.51 16.60
CA GLY A 25 -8.55 4.07 16.70
C GLY A 25 -9.69 3.05 16.69
N CYS A 26 -9.44 1.82 16.25
CA CYS A 26 -10.49 0.84 15.99
C CYS A 26 -10.60 -0.23 17.08
N HIS A 27 -11.11 0.11 18.27
CA HIS A 27 -11.29 -0.87 19.36
C HIS A 27 -12.42 -1.89 19.11
N GLY A 28 -13.32 -1.64 18.16
CA GLY A 28 -14.46 -2.54 17.84
C GLY A 28 -14.33 -3.32 16.52
N ILE A 29 -13.27 -3.11 15.75
CA ILE A 29 -13.06 -3.82 14.48
C ILE A 29 -12.19 -5.05 14.75
N ASN A 30 -12.62 -6.22 14.26
CA ASN A 30 -11.83 -7.43 14.41
C ASN A 30 -10.47 -7.31 13.69
N ARG A 31 -9.49 -8.10 14.12
CA ARG A 31 -8.13 -8.04 13.60
C ARG A 31 -8.04 -8.34 12.10
N ASP A 32 -8.85 -9.26 11.59
CA ASP A 32 -8.81 -9.68 10.18
C ASP A 32 -9.31 -8.55 9.26
N THR A 33 -10.39 -7.89 9.64
CA THR A 33 -10.92 -6.72 8.94
C THR A 33 -9.90 -5.58 8.93
N LYS A 34 -9.23 -5.31 10.06
CA LYS A 34 -8.12 -4.34 10.11
C LYS A 34 -7.00 -4.70 9.14
N GLN A 35 -6.62 -5.97 9.10
CA GLN A 35 -5.58 -6.47 8.21
C GLN A 35 -5.99 -6.33 6.74
N THR A 36 -7.25 -6.60 6.39
CA THR A 36 -7.78 -6.38 5.04
C THR A 36 -7.64 -4.92 4.61
N PHE A 37 -8.03 -3.96 5.45
CA PHE A 37 -7.84 -2.54 5.15
C PHE A 37 -6.37 -2.19 4.93
N LEU A 38 -5.46 -2.70 5.78
CA LEU A 38 -4.02 -2.49 5.59
C LEU A 38 -3.49 -3.10 4.28
N HIS A 39 -3.99 -4.27 3.86
CA HIS A 39 -3.58 -4.87 2.59
C HIS A 39 -4.00 -4.02 1.39
N VAL A 40 -5.25 -3.53 1.38
CA VAL A 40 -5.74 -2.65 0.33
C VAL A 40 -4.90 -1.37 0.25
N VAL A 41 -4.67 -0.72 1.38
CA VAL A 41 -3.82 0.48 1.48
C VAL A 41 -2.44 0.23 0.91
N LYS A 42 -1.77 -0.84 1.36
CA LYS A 42 -0.43 -1.18 0.92
C LYS A 42 -0.38 -1.48 -0.58
N SER A 43 -1.41 -2.11 -1.16
CA SER A 43 -1.43 -2.38 -2.60
C SER A 43 -1.53 -1.09 -3.41
N PHE A 44 -2.40 -0.14 -3.01
CA PHE A 44 -2.52 1.14 -3.70
C PHE A 44 -1.25 1.98 -3.56
N TYR A 45 -0.67 2.02 -2.35
CA TYR A 45 0.59 2.70 -2.10
C TYR A 45 1.73 2.14 -2.95
N TYR A 46 1.86 0.81 -3.00
CA TYR A 46 2.84 0.15 -3.84
C TYR A 46 2.67 0.53 -5.31
N SER A 47 1.44 0.51 -5.83
CA SER A 47 1.16 0.88 -7.22
C SER A 47 1.39 2.36 -7.54
N ALA A 48 1.23 3.27 -6.57
CA ALA A 48 1.50 4.69 -6.76
C ALA A 48 3.01 4.99 -6.84
N HIS A 49 3.82 4.32 -6.02
CA HIS A 49 5.25 4.62 -5.90
C HIS A 49 6.18 3.69 -6.70
N CYS A 50 5.71 2.54 -7.16
CA CYS A 50 6.51 1.64 -7.99
C CYS A 50 6.28 1.90 -9.48
N SER A 51 7.37 1.96 -10.24
CA SER A 51 7.28 2.06 -11.69
C SER A 51 6.62 0.80 -12.27
N PRO A 52 5.95 0.89 -13.44
CA PRO A 52 5.37 -0.28 -14.11
C PRO A 52 6.38 -1.42 -14.29
N GLU A 53 7.63 -1.10 -14.64
CA GLU A 53 8.72 -2.08 -14.80
C GLU A 53 9.06 -2.79 -13.49
N THR A 54 9.02 -2.05 -12.37
CA THR A 54 9.24 -2.62 -11.03
C THR A 54 8.10 -3.57 -10.67
N VAL A 55 6.86 -3.20 -10.97
CA VAL A 55 5.67 -4.03 -10.74
C VAL A 55 5.75 -5.32 -11.55
N ASP A 56 6.04 -5.24 -12.84
CA ASP A 56 6.15 -6.41 -13.72
C ASP A 56 7.28 -7.35 -13.28
N SER A 57 8.42 -6.79 -12.88
CA SER A 57 9.55 -7.56 -12.33
C SER A 57 9.18 -8.29 -11.03
N HIS A 58 8.45 -7.61 -10.13
CA HIS A 58 7.98 -8.23 -8.90
C HIS A 58 6.93 -9.33 -9.17
N ILE A 59 6.01 -9.13 -10.12
CA ILE A 59 5.06 -10.16 -10.53
C ILE A 59 5.80 -11.38 -11.09
N ALA A 60 6.76 -11.17 -12.01
CA ALA A 60 7.59 -12.22 -12.56
C ALA A 60 8.26 -13.06 -11.45
N LYS A 61 8.88 -12.38 -10.49
CA LYS A 61 9.62 -13.03 -9.41
C LYS A 61 8.74 -13.72 -8.36
N VAL A 62 7.61 -13.13 -7.99
CA VAL A 62 6.78 -13.63 -6.88
C VAL A 62 5.78 -14.70 -7.34
N VAL A 63 5.26 -14.58 -8.57
CA VAL A 63 4.19 -15.47 -9.07
C VAL A 63 4.75 -16.62 -9.89
N PHE A 64 5.82 -16.39 -10.67
CA PHE A 64 6.26 -17.32 -11.70
C PHE A 64 7.64 -17.93 -11.46
N GLN A 65 8.40 -17.47 -10.46
CA GLN A 65 9.68 -18.06 -10.11
C GLN A 65 9.54 -18.88 -8.84
N ASP A 66 10.00 -20.12 -8.89
CA ASP A 66 10.03 -21.00 -7.72
C ASP A 66 11.05 -20.50 -6.69
N VAL A 67 10.71 -20.68 -5.41
CA VAL A 67 11.66 -20.49 -4.31
C VAL A 67 12.45 -21.78 -4.17
N ILE A 68 13.74 -21.74 -4.50
CA ILE A 68 14.68 -22.87 -4.35
C ILE A 68 15.12 -23.00 -2.90
#